data_AF-A0A2H0RQ88-F1
#
_entry.id   AF-A0A2H0RQ88-F1
#
_cell.length_a   1.000
_cell.length_b   1.000
_cell.length_c   1.000
_cell.angle_alpha   90.00
_cell.angle_beta   90.00
_cell.angle_gamma   90.00
#
_symmetry.space_group_name_H-M   'P 1'
#
loop_
_entity.id
_entity.type
_entity.pdbx_description
1 polymer ?
#
loop_
_entity_poly.entity_id
_entity_poly.type
_entity_poly.pdbx_seq_one_letter_code
_entity_poly.pdbx_strand_id
1 'polypeptide(L)'
;MQRHADAVAGIQREMRNTTREETKSLLEGDDPETAAKAPESSEPAAEQKRELTAQQKEKLFQILQHRFINSPDHYKHRKAINFADVKRALEANPIALWSLSRMEETGGFPDIVAIEDDAFVFADCSAESPAGRRNCVYDKEAGECINTKFKGNAVDMAEEFGVEIWSEEFYRLMQTVVDFDKRTCSWLKTDAQTRSTGDALLGGRNGDHVRVDMFDARDHYPNRGWRGMLRVQKV
;
A
#
# COMPACT_ATOMS: atom_id res chain seq x y z
N MET A 1 17.06 19.39 -10.07
CA MET A 1 16.42 19.74 -8.78
C MET A 1 14.97 20.21 -8.92
N GLN A 2 14.63 21.04 -9.91
CA GLN A 2 13.27 21.57 -10.14
C GLN A 2 12.22 20.49 -10.50
N ARG A 3 12.49 19.62 -11.50
CA ARG A 3 11.58 18.54 -11.93
C ARG A 3 11.05 17.65 -10.80
N HIS A 4 11.92 17.28 -9.86
CA HIS A 4 11.53 16.45 -8.74
C HIS A 4 10.77 17.25 -7.66
N ALA A 5 10.99 18.56 -7.51
CA ALA A 5 10.17 19.40 -6.62
C ALA A 5 8.75 19.59 -7.19
N ASP A 6 8.64 19.72 -8.52
CA ASP A 6 7.35 19.81 -9.21
C ASP A 6 6.61 18.46 -9.17
N ALA A 7 7.32 17.35 -9.29
CA ALA A 7 6.79 15.99 -9.11
C ALA A 7 6.25 15.80 -7.67
N VAL A 8 7.01 16.19 -6.65
CA VAL A 8 6.60 16.20 -5.24
C VAL A 8 5.32 17.02 -5.02
N ALA A 9 5.24 18.21 -5.61
CA ALA A 9 4.05 19.05 -5.51
C ALA A 9 2.85 18.44 -6.26
N GLY A 10 3.11 17.73 -7.37
CA GLY A 10 2.16 16.87 -8.05
C GLY A 10 1.67 15.75 -7.14
N ILE A 11 2.57 15.08 -6.41
CA ILE A 11 2.23 14.00 -5.47
C ILE A 11 1.18 14.48 -4.47
N GLN A 12 1.47 15.62 -3.84
CA GLN A 12 0.58 16.20 -2.85
C GLN A 12 -0.74 16.71 -3.46
N ARG A 13 -0.77 17.08 -4.74
CA ARG A 13 -1.99 17.58 -5.40
C ARG A 13 -2.90 16.45 -5.85
N GLU A 14 -2.35 15.42 -6.49
CA GLU A 14 -3.11 14.25 -6.96
C GLU A 14 -3.77 13.55 -5.77
N MET A 15 -3.01 13.28 -4.70
CA MET A 15 -3.55 12.55 -3.56
C MET A 15 -4.65 13.33 -2.82
N ARG A 16 -4.55 14.66 -2.73
CA ARG A 16 -5.65 15.51 -2.22
C ARG A 16 -6.91 15.45 -3.09
N ASN A 17 -6.76 15.25 -4.41
CA ASN A 17 -7.90 15.15 -5.32
C ASN A 17 -8.56 13.77 -5.21
N THR A 18 -7.79 12.68 -5.14
CA THR A 18 -8.32 11.33 -4.92
C THR A 18 -9.08 11.23 -3.60
N THR A 19 -8.53 11.74 -2.49
CA THR A 19 -9.23 11.76 -1.20
C THR A 19 -10.53 12.56 -1.27
N ARG A 20 -10.55 13.66 -2.02
CA ARG A 20 -11.76 14.47 -2.24
C ARG A 20 -12.82 13.74 -3.08
N GLU A 21 -12.41 12.94 -4.06
CA GLU A 21 -13.33 12.15 -4.88
C GLU A 21 -13.86 10.93 -4.11
N GLU A 22 -13.03 10.24 -3.34
CA GLU A 22 -13.45 9.13 -2.47
C GLU A 22 -14.42 9.62 -1.37
N THR A 23 -14.13 10.75 -0.73
CA THR A 23 -15.05 11.37 0.26
C THR A 23 -16.35 11.85 -0.37
N LYS A 24 -16.32 12.36 -1.61
CA LYS A 24 -17.54 12.75 -2.33
C LYS A 24 -18.38 11.53 -2.74
N SER A 25 -17.74 10.46 -3.21
CA SER A 25 -18.42 9.20 -3.55
C SER A 25 -19.07 8.53 -2.34
N LEU A 26 -18.48 8.66 -1.14
CA LEU A 26 -19.04 8.14 0.11
C LEU A 26 -20.22 8.97 0.63
N LEU A 27 -20.32 10.25 0.25
CA LEU A 27 -21.41 11.14 0.66
C LEU A 27 -22.60 11.17 -0.31
N GLU A 28 -22.42 10.64 -1.53
CA GLU A 28 -23.43 10.63 -2.59
C GLU A 28 -24.13 9.27 -2.78
N GLY A 29 -23.91 8.29 -1.90
CA GLY A 29 -24.52 6.96 -1.98
C GLY A 29 -25.33 6.59 -0.73
N ASP A 30 -26.63 6.92 -0.73
CA ASP A 30 -27.64 6.26 0.10
C ASP A 30 -29.00 6.28 -0.63
N ASP A 31 -29.50 5.09 -0.97
CA ASP A 31 -30.94 4.78 -0.91
C ASP A 31 -31.08 3.27 -0.59
N PRO A 32 -31.99 2.86 0.30
CA PRO A 32 -31.95 1.56 0.98
C PRO A 32 -32.79 0.49 0.27
N GLU A 33 -32.64 -0.74 0.76
CA GLU A 33 -33.58 -1.88 0.63
C GLU A 33 -33.19 -2.97 -0.39
N THR A 34 -32.56 -4.05 0.09
CA THR A 34 -33.22 -5.37 0.15
C THR A 34 -32.44 -6.35 1.03
N ALA A 35 -33.13 -6.97 2.00
CA ALA A 35 -32.61 -8.00 2.87
C ALA A 35 -32.77 -9.39 2.25
N ALA A 36 -31.70 -10.21 2.24
CA ALA A 36 -31.81 -11.66 2.05
C ALA A 36 -30.64 -12.44 2.69
N LYS A 37 -30.98 -13.10 3.81
CA LYS A 37 -30.53 -14.39 4.36
C LYS A 37 -29.08 -14.89 4.13
N ALA A 38 -28.37 -15.06 5.25
CA ALA A 38 -27.09 -15.75 5.39
C ALA A 38 -27.19 -17.29 5.22
N PRO A 39 -26.05 -17.94 4.92
CA PRO A 39 -25.69 -19.20 5.54
C PRO A 39 -24.40 -19.09 6.36
N GLU A 40 -24.45 -19.66 7.57
CA GLU A 40 -23.31 -19.96 8.43
C GLU A 40 -22.36 -20.97 7.76
N SER A 41 -21.05 -20.68 7.75
CA SER A 41 -20.07 -21.31 8.65
C SER A 41 -18.68 -21.33 8.01
N SER A 42 -17.80 -20.45 8.46
CA SER A 42 -16.37 -20.71 8.53
C SER A 42 -15.87 -20.06 9.81
N GLU A 43 -15.25 -20.87 10.67
CA GLU A 43 -14.71 -20.50 11.98
C GLU A 43 -13.90 -19.19 11.91
N PRO A 44 -14.02 -18.26 12.88
CA PRO A 44 -13.20 -17.06 12.89
C PRO A 44 -11.74 -17.46 13.12
N ALA A 45 -10.87 -17.09 12.18
CA ALA A 45 -9.43 -17.12 12.37
C ALA A 45 -9.12 -16.41 13.70
N ALA A 46 -8.40 -17.09 14.59
CA ALA A 46 -8.03 -16.56 15.90
C ALA A 46 -7.49 -15.13 15.76
N GLU A 47 -8.15 -14.20 16.46
CA GLU A 47 -7.87 -12.76 16.43
C GLU A 47 -6.41 -12.53 16.81
N GLN A 48 -5.52 -12.42 15.81
CA GLN A 48 -4.14 -12.07 16.07
C GLN A 48 -4.13 -10.65 16.62
N LYS A 49 -3.76 -10.52 17.90
CA LYS A 49 -3.64 -9.22 18.54
C LYS A 49 -2.62 -8.40 17.73
N ARG A 50 -3.09 -7.35 17.03
CA ARG A 50 -2.28 -6.42 16.23
C ARG A 50 -1.43 -5.51 17.13
N GLU A 51 -0.53 -6.13 17.90
CA GLU A 51 0.31 -5.50 18.90
C GLU A 51 1.76 -5.98 18.78
N LEU A 52 2.69 -5.06 18.97
CA LEU A 52 4.11 -5.37 19.05
C LEU A 52 4.59 -5.38 20.50
N THR A 53 5.52 -6.28 20.80
CA THR A 53 6.30 -6.24 22.05
C THR A 53 7.14 -4.97 22.11
N ALA A 54 7.54 -4.54 23.33
CA ALA A 54 8.40 -3.37 23.51
C ALA A 54 9.70 -3.46 22.69
N GLN A 55 10.31 -4.65 22.63
CA GLN A 55 11.53 -4.87 21.86
C GLN A 55 11.30 -4.73 20.34
N GLN A 56 10.18 -5.26 19.82
CA GLN A 56 9.82 -5.10 18.40
C GLN A 56 9.56 -3.63 18.06
N LYS A 57 8.86 -2.89 18.94
CA LYS A 57 8.61 -1.45 18.77
C LYS A 57 9.92 -0.67 18.68
N GLU A 58 10.83 -0.88 19.64
CA GLU A 58 12.13 -0.20 19.68
C GLU A 58 12.95 -0.49 18.41
N LYS A 59 13.02 -1.77 18.01
CA LYS A 59 13.72 -2.16 16.77
C LYS A 59 13.12 -1.48 15.54
N LEU A 60 11.79 -1.44 15.44
CA LEU A 60 11.11 -0.79 14.33
C LEU A 60 11.38 0.72 14.32
N PHE A 61 11.34 1.40 15.46
CA PHE A 61 11.67 2.82 15.54
C PHE A 61 13.10 3.12 15.13
N GLN A 62 14.07 2.30 15.53
CA GLN A 62 15.46 2.44 15.10
C GLN A 62 15.59 2.33 13.58
N ILE A 63 14.90 1.36 12.96
CA ILE A 63 14.88 1.18 11.51
C ILE A 63 14.26 2.40 10.82
N LEU A 64 13.07 2.82 11.24
CA LEU A 64 12.35 3.95 10.66
C LEU A 64 13.14 5.25 10.83
N GLN A 65 13.75 5.49 11.99
CA GLN A 65 14.55 6.68 12.26
C GLN A 65 15.81 6.71 11.41
N HIS A 66 16.54 5.59 11.37
CA HIS A 66 17.74 5.48 10.54
C HIS A 66 17.41 5.72 9.08
N ARG A 67 16.33 5.13 8.56
CA ARG A 67 15.84 5.36 7.19
C ARG A 67 15.42 6.81 6.99
N PHE A 68 14.74 7.40 7.96
CA PHE A 68 14.31 8.80 7.91
C PHE A 68 15.48 9.76 7.69
N ILE A 69 16.58 9.53 8.41
CA ILE A 69 17.78 10.38 8.40
C ILE A 69 18.67 10.11 7.18
N ASN A 70 18.86 8.83 6.84
CA ASN A 70 19.94 8.42 5.94
C ASN A 70 19.52 8.14 4.49
N SER A 71 18.23 8.00 4.17
CA SER A 71 17.79 7.68 2.80
C SER A 71 17.82 8.91 1.87
N PRO A 72 18.75 9.01 0.90
CA PRO A 72 18.96 10.20 0.08
C PRO A 72 17.83 10.48 -0.94
N ASP A 73 17.09 9.47 -1.36
CA ASP A 73 16.14 9.56 -2.48
C ASP A 73 14.75 10.09 -2.07
N HIS A 74 14.44 10.13 -0.78
CA HIS A 74 13.13 10.59 -0.26
C HIS A 74 13.19 11.99 0.38
N TYR A 75 14.32 12.69 0.19
CA TYR A 75 14.74 13.86 0.98
C TYR A 75 13.84 15.11 0.92
N LYS A 76 13.01 15.28 -0.12
CA LYS A 76 12.35 16.58 -0.33
C LYS A 76 11.10 16.79 0.50
N HIS A 77 10.37 15.71 0.84
CA HIS A 77 9.15 15.80 1.64
C HIS A 77 9.43 15.95 3.14
N ARG A 78 10.64 15.56 3.59
CA ARG A 78 11.01 15.50 5.02
C ARG A 78 11.53 16.79 5.61
N LYS A 79 11.85 17.80 4.80
CA LYS A 79 12.35 19.08 5.33
C LYS A 79 11.39 19.75 6.31
N ALA A 80 10.09 19.49 6.15
CA ALA A 80 9.04 19.99 7.03
C ALA A 80 8.57 18.95 8.07
N ILE A 81 9.20 17.78 8.14
CA ILE A 81 8.78 16.68 9.01
C ILE A 81 9.80 16.51 10.13
N ASN A 82 9.33 16.64 11.37
CA ASN A 82 10.12 16.24 12.52
C ASN A 82 9.82 14.77 12.86
N PHE A 83 10.84 13.92 12.86
CA PHE A 83 10.67 12.51 13.20
C PHE A 83 10.13 12.30 14.63
N ALA A 84 10.34 13.25 15.55
CA ALA A 84 9.76 13.19 16.89
C ALA A 84 8.21 13.23 16.84
N ASP A 85 7.61 13.99 15.92
CA ASP A 85 6.16 14.05 15.73
C ASP A 85 5.64 12.75 15.12
N VAL A 86 6.37 12.19 14.15
CA VAL A 86 6.08 10.87 13.56
C VAL A 86 6.09 9.79 14.63
N LYS A 87 7.13 9.76 15.47
CA LYS A 87 7.24 8.80 16.57
C LYS A 87 6.06 8.92 17.52
N ARG A 88 5.68 10.14 17.91
CA ARG A 88 4.51 10.39 18.79
C ARG A 88 3.21 9.87 18.17
N ALA A 89 2.99 10.13 16.88
CA ALA A 89 1.82 9.64 16.15
C ALA A 89 1.76 8.10 16.10
N LEU A 90 2.90 7.46 15.86
CA LEU A 90 3.01 6.00 15.85
C LEU A 90 2.85 5.37 17.25
N GLU A 91 3.35 6.02 18.30
CA GLU A 91 3.17 5.56 19.68
C GLU A 91 1.71 5.64 20.12
N ALA A 92 0.97 6.64 19.65
CA ALA A 92 -0.48 6.79 19.86
C ALA A 92 -1.32 5.81 19.02
N ASN A 93 -0.73 5.14 18.03
CA ASN A 93 -1.44 4.21 17.14
C ASN A 93 -0.74 2.84 17.04
N PRO A 94 -0.97 1.93 18.00
CA PRO A 94 -0.36 0.60 18.01
C PRO A 94 -0.66 -0.24 16.77
N ILE A 95 -1.84 -0.06 16.15
CA ILE A 95 -2.24 -0.77 14.94
C ILE A 95 -1.37 -0.33 13.76
N ALA A 96 -1.20 0.98 13.55
CA ALA A 96 -0.32 1.49 12.50
C ALA A 96 1.13 1.02 12.68
N LEU A 97 1.61 0.97 13.93
CA LEU A 97 2.95 0.47 14.21
C LEU A 97 3.08 -1.03 13.88
N TRP A 98 2.05 -1.83 14.17
CA TRP A 98 1.98 -3.23 13.76
C TRP A 98 1.97 -3.38 12.22
N SER A 99 1.18 -2.57 11.51
CA SER A 99 1.12 -2.54 10.04
C SER A 99 2.49 -2.24 9.43
N LEU A 100 3.20 -1.22 9.93
CA LEU A 100 4.56 -0.89 9.48
C LEU A 100 5.55 -2.02 9.77
N SER A 101 5.39 -2.75 10.87
CA SER A 101 6.16 -3.97 11.14
C SER A 101 5.94 -5.03 10.05
N ARG A 102 4.69 -5.29 9.64
CA ARG A 102 4.39 -6.24 8.57
C ARG A 102 4.97 -5.80 7.22
N MET A 103 4.85 -4.50 6.90
CA MET A 103 5.46 -3.92 5.69
C MET A 103 6.98 -4.07 5.69
N GLU A 104 7.64 -3.82 6.83
CA GLU A 104 9.09 -3.99 6.99
C GLU A 104 9.50 -5.46 6.83
N GLU A 105 8.83 -6.38 7.53
CA GLU A 105 9.14 -7.81 7.54
C GLU A 105 8.99 -8.47 6.16
N THR A 106 8.10 -7.95 5.33
CA THR A 106 7.92 -8.42 3.94
C THR A 106 8.87 -7.75 2.94
N GLY A 107 9.77 -6.89 3.41
CA GLY A 107 10.77 -6.22 2.57
C GLY A 107 10.20 -5.05 1.78
N GLY A 108 9.21 -4.34 2.34
CA GLY A 108 8.60 -3.17 1.74
C GLY A 108 9.36 -1.87 1.91
N PHE A 109 10.25 -1.81 2.91
CA PHE A 109 10.99 -0.60 3.28
C PHE A 109 10.04 0.61 3.41
N PRO A 110 8.99 0.51 4.24
CA PRO A 110 8.02 1.59 4.40
C PRO A 110 8.70 2.88 4.80
N ASP A 111 8.35 3.96 4.12
CA ASP A 111 8.91 5.27 4.39
C ASP A 111 7.90 6.39 4.15
N ILE A 112 8.16 7.57 4.72
CA ILE A 112 7.24 8.70 4.60
C ILE A 112 7.42 9.38 3.26
N VAL A 113 6.34 9.44 2.49
CA VAL A 113 6.32 10.00 1.12
C VAL A 113 5.50 11.29 1.03
N ALA A 114 4.58 11.53 1.96
CA ALA A 114 3.77 12.75 1.97
C ALA A 114 3.19 13.08 3.35
N ILE A 115 2.58 14.26 3.42
CA ILE A 115 1.64 14.68 4.48
C ILE A 115 0.34 15.06 3.78
N GLU A 116 -0.79 14.52 4.25
CA GLU A 116 -2.15 14.76 3.76
C GLU A 116 -3.08 14.97 4.94
N ASP A 117 -3.88 16.05 4.96
CA ASP A 117 -4.98 16.21 5.91
C ASP A 117 -4.63 15.85 7.37
N ASP A 118 -3.48 16.33 7.82
CA ASP A 118 -2.89 16.04 9.12
C ASP A 118 -2.54 14.57 9.42
N ALA A 119 -2.26 13.79 8.38
CA ALA A 119 -1.67 12.46 8.45
C ALA A 119 -0.29 12.40 7.80
N PHE A 120 0.58 11.55 8.33
CA PHE A 120 1.79 11.08 7.67
C PHE A 120 1.43 9.91 6.74
N VAL A 121 1.84 10.00 5.48
CA VAL A 121 1.62 8.92 4.50
C VAL A 121 2.89 8.08 4.40
N PHE A 122 2.80 6.84 4.84
CA PHE A 122 3.81 5.81 4.65
C PHE A 122 3.51 4.99 3.41
N ALA A 123 4.54 4.64 2.65
CA ALA A 123 4.39 3.76 1.49
C ALA A 123 5.63 2.89 1.29
N ASP A 124 5.47 1.75 0.62
CA ASP A 124 6.59 0.88 0.27
C ASP A 124 7.59 1.54 -0.67
N CYS A 125 8.82 1.71 -0.19
CA CYS A 125 9.90 2.34 -0.94
C CYS A 125 10.98 1.35 -1.41
N SER A 126 10.70 0.04 -1.36
CA SER A 126 11.58 -0.98 -1.93
C SER A 126 11.70 -0.83 -3.45
N ALA A 127 12.91 -0.92 -4.01
CA ALA A 127 13.14 -0.73 -5.46
C ALA A 127 12.33 -1.69 -6.34
N GLU A 128 12.13 -2.93 -5.88
CA GLU A 128 11.27 -3.93 -6.51
C GLU A 128 10.10 -4.25 -5.59
N SER A 129 9.06 -4.85 -6.14
CA SER A 129 7.86 -5.25 -5.40
C SER A 129 8.29 -6.04 -4.15
N PRO A 130 7.73 -5.80 -2.95
CA PRO A 130 8.21 -6.40 -1.69
C PRO A 130 8.32 -7.93 -1.75
N ALA A 131 9.50 -8.49 -1.49
CA ALA A 131 9.81 -9.90 -1.78
C ALA A 131 8.94 -10.91 -1.00
N GLY A 132 8.54 -10.56 0.23
CA GLY A 132 7.63 -11.34 1.05
C GLY A 132 6.19 -11.38 0.52
N ARG A 133 5.84 -10.48 -0.39
CA ARG A 133 4.49 -10.30 -0.95
C ARG A 133 4.37 -10.68 -2.42
N ARG A 134 5.38 -11.37 -2.98
CA ARG A 134 5.36 -11.85 -4.38
C ARG A 134 4.77 -13.24 -4.52
N ASN A 135 4.45 -13.61 -5.76
CA ASN A 135 3.81 -14.86 -6.14
C ASN A 135 2.43 -15.02 -5.51
N CYS A 136 1.61 -13.97 -5.60
CA CYS A 136 0.22 -13.95 -5.17
C CYS A 136 -0.70 -13.62 -6.36
N VAL A 137 -1.92 -14.14 -6.30
CA VAL A 137 -3.02 -13.70 -7.16
C VAL A 137 -3.56 -12.35 -6.65
N TYR A 138 -4.47 -11.72 -7.38
CA TYR A 138 -5.03 -10.44 -6.98
C TYR A 138 -5.92 -10.56 -5.72
N ASP A 139 -6.97 -11.39 -5.77
CA ASP A 139 -7.95 -11.54 -4.69
C ASP A 139 -8.33 -13.02 -4.42
N LYS A 140 -9.19 -13.24 -3.42
CA LYS A 140 -9.67 -14.56 -3.03
C LYS A 140 -10.38 -15.29 -4.18
N GLU A 141 -11.26 -14.62 -4.91
CA GLU A 141 -12.01 -15.20 -6.04
C GLU A 141 -11.05 -15.72 -7.13
N ALA A 142 -9.98 -14.98 -7.43
CA ALA A 142 -8.95 -15.42 -8.37
C ALA A 142 -8.22 -16.69 -7.88
N GLY A 143 -7.97 -16.80 -6.57
CA GLY A 143 -7.30 -17.95 -5.97
C GLY A 143 -8.13 -19.23 -5.97
N GLU A 144 -9.46 -19.11 -5.83
CA GLU A 144 -10.39 -20.26 -5.84
C GLU A 144 -10.53 -20.93 -7.21
N CYS A 145 -10.15 -20.22 -8.27
CA CYS A 145 -10.28 -20.68 -9.66
C CYS A 145 -9.04 -21.45 -10.18
N ILE A 146 -7.99 -21.62 -9.38
CA ILE A 146 -6.73 -22.22 -9.81
C ILE A 146 -6.19 -23.24 -8.79
N ASN A 147 -5.54 -24.30 -9.29
CA ASN A 147 -4.97 -25.38 -8.45
C ASN A 147 -3.44 -25.32 -8.33
N THR A 148 -2.82 -24.20 -8.72
CA THR A 148 -1.37 -23.99 -8.63
C THR A 148 -0.98 -23.41 -7.28
N LYS A 149 0.31 -23.52 -6.90
CA LYS A 149 0.80 -23.01 -5.61
C LYS A 149 1.19 -21.53 -5.69
N PHE A 150 0.55 -20.72 -4.87
CA PHE A 150 0.84 -19.29 -4.67
C PHE A 150 0.89 -18.95 -3.17
N LYS A 151 1.36 -17.75 -2.81
CA LYS A 151 1.59 -17.34 -1.42
C LYS A 151 0.38 -16.73 -0.70
N GLY A 152 -0.72 -16.52 -1.42
CA GLY A 152 -1.92 -15.82 -0.96
C GLY A 152 -2.46 -14.90 -2.04
N ASN A 153 -3.28 -13.93 -1.66
CA ASN A 153 -3.79 -12.91 -2.57
C ASN A 153 -3.47 -11.50 -2.04
N ALA A 154 -3.33 -10.53 -2.95
CA ALA A 154 -2.91 -9.18 -2.60
C ALA A 154 -3.93 -8.45 -1.70
N VAL A 155 -5.23 -8.60 -1.99
CA VAL A 155 -6.32 -7.92 -1.26
C VAL A 155 -6.38 -8.35 0.20
N ASP A 156 -6.48 -9.65 0.47
CA ASP A 156 -6.59 -10.18 1.82
C ASP A 156 -5.32 -9.90 2.64
N MET A 157 -4.13 -9.98 2.01
CA MET A 157 -2.88 -9.64 2.70
C MET A 157 -2.81 -8.14 3.05
N ALA A 158 -3.32 -7.25 2.19
CA ALA A 158 -3.38 -5.82 2.47
C ALA A 158 -4.37 -5.51 3.60
N GLU A 159 -5.54 -6.15 3.59
CA GLU A 159 -6.54 -6.06 4.65
C GLU A 159 -6.01 -6.60 5.99
N GLU A 160 -5.33 -7.75 5.97
CA GLU A 160 -4.67 -8.32 7.15
C GLU A 160 -3.69 -7.31 7.74
N PHE A 161 -2.90 -6.64 6.89
CA PHE A 161 -1.91 -5.64 7.29
C PHE A 161 -2.55 -4.32 7.71
N GLY A 162 -3.82 -4.07 7.37
CA GLY A 162 -4.49 -2.79 7.58
C GLY A 162 -3.88 -1.68 6.73
N VAL A 163 -3.49 -1.99 5.48
CA VAL A 163 -2.89 -1.05 4.53
C VAL A 163 -3.67 -1.06 3.21
N GLU A 164 -3.53 0.00 2.43
CA GLU A 164 -4.15 0.12 1.12
C GLU A 164 -3.19 -0.31 0.02
N ILE A 165 -3.64 -1.10 -0.95
CA ILE A 165 -2.87 -1.35 -2.18
C ILE A 165 -2.78 -0.04 -2.96
N TRP A 166 -1.60 0.24 -3.54
CA TRP A 166 -1.41 1.44 -4.37
C TRP A 166 -2.41 1.49 -5.54
N SER A 167 -2.99 2.66 -5.78
CA SER A 167 -3.77 2.92 -6.99
C SER A 167 -2.87 3.11 -8.21
N GLU A 168 -3.45 3.10 -9.41
CA GLU A 168 -2.73 3.43 -10.64
C GLU A 168 -2.13 4.84 -10.60
N GLU A 169 -2.91 5.81 -10.14
CA GLU A 169 -2.48 7.21 -10.04
C GLU A 169 -1.27 7.31 -9.10
N PHE A 170 -1.37 6.72 -7.91
CA PHE A 170 -0.28 6.75 -6.94
C PHE A 170 0.97 6.01 -7.44
N TYR A 171 0.79 4.88 -8.13
CA TYR A 171 1.89 4.14 -8.74
C TYR A 171 2.66 4.97 -9.77
N ARG A 172 1.94 5.57 -10.73
CA ARG A 172 2.53 6.42 -11.77
C ARG A 172 3.23 7.64 -11.18
N LEU A 173 2.62 8.21 -10.15
CA LEU A 173 3.12 9.38 -9.46
C LEU A 173 4.44 9.10 -8.73
N MET A 174 4.50 8.02 -7.97
CA MET A 174 5.73 7.59 -7.28
C MET A 174 6.87 7.28 -8.27
N GLN A 175 6.54 6.72 -9.44
CA GLN A 175 7.50 6.46 -10.52
C GLN A 175 8.14 7.72 -11.12
N THR A 176 7.58 8.92 -10.89
CA THR A 176 8.20 10.19 -11.31
C THR A 176 9.34 10.65 -10.39
N VAL A 177 9.43 10.07 -9.19
CA VAL A 177 10.39 10.44 -8.15
C VAL A 177 11.48 9.37 -8.05
N VAL A 178 11.08 8.10 -8.01
CA VAL A 178 11.98 6.95 -7.91
C VAL A 178 11.51 5.88 -8.90
N ASP A 179 12.47 5.25 -9.59
CA ASP A 179 12.13 4.13 -10.46
C ASP A 179 11.85 2.87 -9.65
N PHE A 180 10.61 2.39 -9.70
CA PHE A 180 10.18 1.14 -9.09
C PHE A 180 9.99 0.03 -10.13
N ASP A 181 10.06 -1.22 -9.66
CA ASP A 181 9.64 -2.43 -10.39
C ASP A 181 10.31 -2.59 -11.75
N LYS A 182 11.63 -2.39 -11.81
CA LYS A 182 12.43 -2.58 -13.04
C LYS A 182 12.51 -4.05 -13.45
N ARG A 183 12.31 -4.98 -12.51
CA ARG A 183 12.38 -6.44 -12.73
C ARG A 183 11.15 -7.18 -12.21
N THR A 184 10.22 -6.46 -11.60
CA THR A 184 9.02 -6.99 -10.97
C THR A 184 7.79 -6.27 -11.48
N CYS A 185 6.62 -6.70 -11.04
CA CYS A 185 5.36 -6.02 -11.28
C CYS A 185 4.51 -6.08 -10.00
N SER A 186 3.70 -5.05 -9.78
CA SER A 186 2.84 -4.92 -8.61
C SER A 186 1.39 -4.90 -9.02
N TRP A 187 0.56 -5.71 -8.37
CA TRP A 187 -0.87 -5.52 -8.35
C TRP A 187 -1.21 -4.14 -7.80
N LEU A 188 -2.17 -3.49 -8.45
CA LEU A 188 -2.68 -2.18 -8.10
C LEU A 188 -4.15 -2.29 -7.72
N LYS A 189 -4.64 -1.33 -6.94
CA LYS A 189 -6.05 -1.22 -6.57
C LYS A 189 -6.89 -1.23 -7.85
N THR A 190 -7.67 -2.29 -8.02
CA THR A 190 -8.49 -2.53 -9.21
C THR A 190 -9.94 -2.23 -8.86
N ASP A 191 -10.61 -1.42 -9.68
CA ASP A 191 -12.03 -1.13 -9.52
C ASP A 191 -12.92 -2.34 -9.86
N ALA A 192 -14.18 -2.28 -9.42
CA ALA A 192 -15.13 -3.37 -9.63
C ALA A 192 -15.46 -3.63 -11.12
N GLN A 193 -15.42 -2.60 -11.97
CA GLN A 193 -15.71 -2.74 -13.39
C GLN A 193 -14.62 -3.55 -14.09
N THR A 194 -13.35 -3.20 -13.87
CA THR A 194 -12.19 -3.98 -14.34
C THR A 194 -12.23 -5.39 -13.75
N ARG A 195 -12.47 -5.52 -12.44
CA ARG A 195 -12.49 -6.84 -11.82
C ARG A 195 -13.60 -7.77 -12.33
N SER A 196 -14.72 -7.21 -12.78
CA SER A 196 -15.83 -7.97 -13.37
C SER A 196 -15.48 -8.69 -14.68
N THR A 197 -14.39 -8.29 -15.37
CA THR A 197 -13.91 -8.98 -16.57
C THR A 197 -13.07 -10.22 -16.24
N GLY A 198 -12.72 -10.42 -14.96
CA GLY A 198 -11.74 -11.42 -14.52
C GLY A 198 -10.31 -10.89 -14.42
N ASP A 199 -10.09 -9.61 -14.74
CA ASP A 199 -8.77 -8.98 -14.76
C ASP A 199 -8.51 -8.11 -13.53
N ALA A 200 -7.24 -7.77 -13.30
CA ALA A 200 -6.78 -6.80 -12.33
C ALA A 200 -5.66 -5.91 -12.91
N LEU A 201 -5.52 -4.71 -12.36
CA LEU A 201 -4.51 -3.75 -12.76
C LEU A 201 -3.13 -4.18 -12.26
N LEU A 202 -2.16 -4.18 -13.18
CA LEU A 202 -0.78 -4.54 -12.91
C LEU A 202 0.16 -3.41 -13.35
N GLY A 203 0.90 -2.87 -12.38
CA GLY A 203 1.95 -1.89 -12.60
C GLY A 203 3.31 -2.56 -12.85
N GLY A 204 4.07 -2.03 -13.79
CA GLY A 204 5.46 -2.42 -14.02
C GLY A 204 6.23 -1.34 -14.77
N ARG A 205 7.52 -1.59 -14.99
CA ARG A 205 8.38 -0.68 -15.74
C ARG A 205 9.23 -1.43 -16.76
N ASN A 206 9.31 -0.89 -17.98
CA ASN A 206 10.23 -1.36 -19.01
C ASN A 206 11.15 -0.20 -19.43
N GLY A 207 12.41 -0.24 -19.01
CA GLY A 207 13.34 0.88 -19.17
C GLY A 207 12.81 2.13 -18.46
N ASP A 208 12.59 3.20 -19.22
CA ASP A 208 12.07 4.48 -18.73
C ASP A 208 10.54 4.59 -18.82
N HIS A 209 9.87 3.56 -19.33
CA HIS A 209 8.42 3.58 -19.52
C HIS A 209 7.68 2.85 -18.39
N VAL A 210 6.84 3.61 -17.68
CA VAL A 210 5.91 3.09 -16.67
C VAL A 210 4.67 2.52 -17.37
N ARG A 211 4.37 1.26 -17.11
CA ARG A 211 3.21 0.57 -17.66
C ARG A 211 2.21 0.24 -16.56
N VAL A 212 0.95 0.40 -16.90
CA VAL A 212 -0.17 -0.18 -16.17
C VAL A 212 -1.06 -0.80 -17.24
N ASP A 213 -1.33 -2.09 -17.10
CA ASP A 213 -2.18 -2.85 -18.01
C ASP A 213 -3.10 -3.76 -17.17
N MET A 214 -4.14 -4.29 -17.80
CA MET A 214 -5.01 -5.31 -17.20
C MET A 214 -4.42 -6.70 -17.46
N PHE A 215 -4.38 -7.53 -16.43
CA PHE A 215 -3.97 -8.93 -16.51
C PHE A 215 -4.97 -9.80 -15.78
N ASP A 216 -5.07 -11.08 -16.18
CA ASP A 216 -5.87 -12.07 -15.49
C ASP A 216 -5.57 -12.05 -13.98
N ALA A 217 -6.59 -11.81 -13.16
CA ALA A 217 -6.44 -11.68 -11.70
C ALA A 217 -5.80 -12.92 -11.04
N ARG A 218 -5.84 -14.06 -11.73
CA ARG A 218 -5.29 -15.37 -11.31
C ARG A 218 -3.79 -15.51 -11.60
N ASP A 219 -3.22 -14.62 -12.43
CA ASP A 219 -1.80 -14.66 -12.75
C ASP A 219 -0.94 -14.50 -11.50
N HIS A 220 -0.01 -15.43 -11.27
CA HIS A 220 0.94 -15.35 -10.16
C HIS A 220 2.31 -15.82 -10.63
N TYR A 221 3.32 -15.01 -10.33
CA TYR A 221 4.71 -15.29 -10.69
C TYR A 221 5.64 -14.83 -9.56
N PRO A 222 6.86 -15.41 -9.45
CA PRO A 222 7.86 -15.01 -8.46
C PRO A 222 8.21 -13.51 -8.48
N ASN A 223 8.00 -12.82 -9.60
CA ASN A 223 8.25 -11.40 -9.78
C ASN A 223 6.99 -10.52 -9.73
N ARG A 224 5.81 -11.09 -9.48
CA ARG A 224 4.54 -10.34 -9.32
C ARG A 224 4.20 -10.25 -7.83
N GLY A 225 4.04 -9.05 -7.30
CA GLY A 225 3.65 -8.80 -5.91
C GLY A 225 2.68 -7.64 -5.79
N TRP A 226 2.73 -6.89 -4.69
CA TRP A 226 1.91 -5.70 -4.50
C TRP A 226 2.61 -4.72 -3.54
N ARG A 227 2.26 -3.43 -3.65
CA ARG A 227 2.77 -2.35 -2.81
C ARG A 227 1.63 -1.75 -2.00
N GLY A 228 1.94 -1.40 -0.76
CA GLY A 228 1.01 -0.90 0.24
C GLY A 228 1.33 0.52 0.68
N MET A 229 0.30 1.23 1.13
CA MET A 229 0.41 2.53 1.79
C MET A 229 -0.45 2.59 3.06
N LEU A 230 -0.05 3.44 3.98
CA LEU A 230 -0.68 3.60 5.29
C LEU A 230 -0.71 5.08 5.68
N ARG A 231 -1.86 5.57 6.13
CA ARG A 231 -2.03 6.92 6.68
C ARG A 231 -2.02 6.88 8.20
N VAL A 232 -1.19 7.71 8.81
CA VAL A 232 -1.06 7.82 10.27
C VAL A 232 -1.36 9.24 10.70
N GLN A 233 -2.49 9.42 11.39
CA GLN A 233 -2.91 10.74 11.90
C GLN A 233 -1.87 11.33 12.86
N LYS A 234 -1.60 12.62 12.72
CA LYS A 234 -0.79 13.38 13.68
C LYS A 234 -1.52 13.50 15.01
N VAL A 235 -0.74 13.76 16.06
CA VAL A 235 -1.19 13.96 17.45
C VAL A 235 -0.59 15.21 18.06
#